data_AF-A0A523E1D0-F1
#
_entry.id   AF-A0A523E1D0-F1
#
_cell.length_a   1.000
_cell.length_b   1.000
_cell.length_c   1.000
_cell.angle_alpha   90.00
_cell.angle_beta   90.00
_cell.angle_gamma   90.00
#
_symmetry.space_group_name_H-M   'P 1'
#
loop_
_entity.id
_entity.type
_entity.pdbx_description
1 polymer ?
#
loop_
_entity_poly.entity_id
_entity_poly.type
_entity_poly.pdbx_seq_one_letter_code
_entity_poly.pdbx_strand_id
1 'polypeptide(L)'
;MTIIDSHCHIGEGVRKSVTADELLREMDVAGVDRAVLCSVDQFIAVENRAGNNDVLRAVQAHPDRFSGLAAVNPWFQEKAVEELERSLDAGLCGLKLNSHLQGFVLSDPIVHPLVATCGERSVPL
;
A
#
# COMPACT_ATOMS: atom_id res chain seq x y z
N MET A 1 2.12 22.45 13.77
CA MET A 1 1.02 21.48 13.60
C MET A 1 1.54 20.44 12.63
N THR A 2 1.43 19.15 12.94
CA THR A 2 1.87 18.09 12.02
C THR A 2 0.75 17.78 11.03
N ILE A 3 1.07 17.72 9.74
CA ILE A 3 0.17 17.38 8.64
C ILE A 3 0.58 16.02 8.07
N ILE A 4 -0.39 15.09 8.02
CA ILE A 4 -0.18 13.75 7.50
C ILE A 4 -1.15 13.51 6.35
N ASP A 5 -0.60 13.20 5.17
CA ASP A 5 -1.39 12.68 4.07
C ASP A 5 -1.60 11.16 4.27
N SER A 6 -2.83 10.77 4.58
CA SER A 6 -3.17 9.37 4.87
C SER A 6 -3.28 8.50 3.61
N HIS A 7 -3.23 9.06 2.40
CA HIS A 7 -3.35 8.26 1.19
C HIS A 7 -2.73 8.92 -0.04
N CYS A 8 -1.52 8.46 -0.38
CA CYS A 8 -0.84 8.86 -1.59
C CYS A 8 -0.36 7.63 -2.38
N HIS A 9 0.02 7.85 -3.62
CA HIS A 9 0.37 6.80 -4.57
C HIS A 9 1.72 7.08 -5.19
N ILE A 10 2.57 6.06 -5.32
CA ILE A 10 3.86 6.10 -6.03
C ILE A 10 4.01 4.93 -7.00
N GLY A 11 4.90 5.08 -7.96
CA GLY A 11 5.21 4.10 -9.01
C GLY A 11 4.82 4.59 -10.40
N GLU A 12 5.06 3.76 -11.41
CA GLU A 12 4.76 4.04 -12.82
C GLU A 12 3.42 3.38 -13.22
N GLY A 13 2.35 4.16 -13.12
CA GLY A 13 1.00 3.75 -13.49
C GLY A 13 0.52 4.36 -14.81
N VAL A 14 -0.53 3.76 -15.37
CA VAL A 14 -1.21 4.28 -16.57
C VAL A 14 -1.93 5.60 -16.27
N ARG A 15 -2.50 5.73 -15.07
CA ARG A 15 -3.26 6.93 -14.67
C ARG A 15 -2.41 7.92 -13.88
N LYS A 16 -1.49 7.41 -13.07
CA LYS A 16 -0.62 8.22 -12.22
C LYS A 16 0.78 7.64 -12.24
N SER A 17 1.76 8.49 -12.53
CA SER A 17 3.16 8.16 -12.43
C SER A 17 3.84 9.21 -11.56
N VAL A 18 4.41 8.78 -10.45
CA VAL A 18 5.17 9.66 -9.54
C VAL A 18 6.18 8.84 -8.76
N THR A 19 7.42 9.32 -8.74
CA THR A 19 8.50 8.72 -7.94
C THR A 19 8.41 9.17 -6.49
N ALA A 20 9.08 8.45 -5.58
CA ALA A 20 9.15 8.85 -4.17
C ALA A 20 9.81 10.23 -4.00
N ASP A 21 10.86 10.52 -4.77
CA ASP A 21 11.57 11.81 -4.71
C ASP A 21 10.74 12.99 -5.23
N GLU A 22 9.91 12.75 -6.25
CA GLU A 22 8.94 13.75 -6.71
C GLU A 22 7.90 14.03 -5.65
N LEU A 23 7.33 12.98 -5.05
CA LEU A 23 6.36 13.11 -3.97
C LEU A 23 6.95 13.85 -2.76
N LEU A 24 8.19 13.56 -2.36
CA LEU A 24 8.86 14.29 -1.27
C LEU A 24 8.95 15.79 -1.56
N ARG A 25 9.34 16.17 -2.78
CA ARG A 25 9.40 17.58 -3.18
C ARG A 25 8.03 18.24 -3.12
N GLU A 26 6.98 17.54 -3.56
CA GLU A 26 5.61 18.04 -3.48
C GLU A 26 5.14 18.19 -2.03
N MET A 27 5.46 17.22 -1.17
CA MET A 27 5.17 17.29 0.26
C MET A 27 5.84 18.49 0.92
N ASP A 28 7.12 18.75 0.63
CA ASP A 28 7.87 19.87 1.20
C ASP A 28 7.25 21.21 0.79
N VAL A 29 6.80 21.35 -0.47
CA VAL A 29 6.11 22.55 -0.97
C VAL A 29 4.73 22.72 -0.32
N ALA A 30 4.01 21.61 -0.11
CA ALA A 30 2.66 21.61 0.47
C ALA A 30 2.66 21.70 2.02
N GLY A 31 3.83 21.56 2.66
CA GLY A 31 3.94 21.50 4.12
C GLY A 31 3.41 20.20 4.73
N VAL A 32 3.49 19.09 3.99
CA VAL A 32 3.09 17.76 4.48
C VAL A 32 4.29 17.07 5.14
N ASP A 33 4.17 16.77 6.44
CA ASP A 33 5.27 16.21 7.22
C ASP A 33 5.46 14.71 6.95
N ARG A 34 4.36 13.94 6.83
CA ARG A 34 4.37 12.50 6.57
C ARG A 34 3.30 12.07 5.57
N ALA A 35 3.56 10.98 4.86
CA ALA A 35 2.59 10.41 3.93
C ALA A 35 2.51 8.88 4.02
N VAL A 36 1.32 8.33 3.79
CA VAL A 36 1.06 6.88 3.74
C VAL A 36 0.93 6.43 2.28
N LEU A 37 1.90 5.62 1.86
CA LEU A 37 2.10 5.21 0.47
C LEU A 37 1.29 3.97 0.11
N CYS A 38 0.76 3.99 -1.11
CA CYS A 38 0.18 2.85 -1.83
C CYS A 38 0.86 2.71 -3.20
N SER A 39 0.90 1.49 -3.74
CA SER A 39 1.28 1.27 -5.14
C SER A 39 0.22 1.81 -6.11
N VAL A 40 0.51 1.88 -7.41
CA VAL A 40 -0.41 2.36 -8.45
C VAL A 40 -0.98 1.23 -9.32
N ASP A 41 -2.19 1.43 -9.85
CA ASP A 41 -2.78 0.70 -10.97
C ASP A 41 -2.52 -0.83 -10.98
N GLN A 42 -1.73 -1.32 -11.94
CA GLN A 42 -1.42 -2.74 -12.12
C GLN A 42 -0.75 -3.37 -10.90
N PHE A 43 -0.03 -2.58 -10.11
CA PHE A 43 0.63 -3.04 -8.90
C PHE A 43 -0.33 -3.15 -7.71
N ILE A 44 -1.54 -2.59 -7.80
CA ILE A 44 -2.65 -2.94 -6.91
C ILE A 44 -3.41 -4.15 -7.46
N ALA A 45 -3.62 -4.17 -8.78
CA ALA A 45 -4.49 -5.16 -9.40
C ALA A 45 -3.89 -6.57 -9.48
N VAL A 46 -2.63 -6.71 -9.90
CA VAL A 46 -2.03 -8.01 -10.27
C VAL A 46 -0.57 -8.11 -9.82
N GLU A 47 0.25 -7.11 -10.13
CA GLU A 47 1.70 -7.11 -9.86
C GLU A 47 2.02 -6.67 -8.42
N ASN A 48 1.28 -7.23 -7.46
CA ASN A 48 1.26 -6.81 -6.06
C ASN A 48 2.65 -6.75 -5.42
N ARG A 49 3.43 -7.82 -5.60
CA ARG A 49 4.77 -7.92 -5.01
C ARG A 49 5.72 -6.85 -5.53
N ALA A 50 5.69 -6.55 -6.83
CA ALA A 50 6.53 -5.51 -7.41
C ALA A 50 6.19 -4.13 -6.81
N GLY A 51 4.90 -3.78 -6.75
CA GLY A 51 4.46 -2.54 -6.11
C GLY A 51 4.80 -2.44 -4.64
N ASN A 52 4.59 -3.53 -3.89
CA ASN A 52 4.92 -3.57 -2.46
C ASN A 52 6.41 -3.38 -2.23
N ASN A 53 7.27 -3.93 -3.10
CA ASN A 53 8.71 -3.73 -3.02
C ASN A 53 9.09 -2.27 -3.32
N ASP A 54 8.41 -1.60 -4.26
CA ASP A 54 8.65 -0.18 -4.55
C ASP A 54 8.25 0.72 -3.38
N VAL A 55 7.08 0.48 -2.80
CA VAL A 55 6.62 1.16 -1.57
C VAL A 55 7.60 0.92 -0.43
N LEU A 56 8.03 -0.33 -0.24
CA LEU A 56 8.97 -0.68 0.81
C LEU A 56 10.31 0.05 0.64
N ARG A 57 10.85 0.11 -0.58
CA ARG A 57 12.09 0.86 -0.86
C ARG A 57 11.96 2.33 -0.49
N ALA A 58 10.83 2.96 -0.81
CA ALA A 58 10.58 4.36 -0.45
C ALA A 58 10.48 4.55 1.08
N VAL A 59 9.75 3.67 1.78
CA VAL A 59 9.64 3.68 3.25
C VAL A 59 11.00 3.51 3.91
N GLN A 60 11.84 2.60 3.43
CA GLN A 60 13.17 2.36 3.97
C GLN A 60 14.14 3.52 3.71
N ALA A 61 14.01 4.20 2.57
CA ALA A 61 14.82 5.36 2.24
C ALA A 61 14.46 6.59 3.10
N HIS A 62 13.19 6.76 3.46
CA HIS A 62 12.69 7.93 4.22
C HIS A 62 11.68 7.54 5.31
N PRO A 63 12.07 6.75 6.33
CA PRO A 63 11.14 6.23 7.35
C PRO A 63 10.53 7.31 8.26
N ASP A 64 11.17 8.48 8.33
CA ASP A 64 10.68 9.67 9.01
C ASP A 64 9.58 10.39 8.22
N ARG A 65 9.54 10.22 6.89
CA ARG A 65 8.57 10.85 5.99
C ARG A 65 7.47 9.90 5.53
N PHE A 66 7.75 8.61 5.44
CA PHE A 66 6.86 7.64 4.81
C PHE A 66 6.45 6.49 5.72
N SER A 67 5.21 6.04 5.52
CA SER A 67 4.69 4.73 5.94
C SER A 67 4.06 4.08 4.71
N GLY A 68 3.87 2.76 4.68
CA GLY A 68 3.40 2.09 3.48
C GLY A 68 2.37 1.00 3.76
N LEU A 69 1.40 0.86 2.85
CA LEU A 69 0.39 -0.19 2.89
C LEU A 69 0.71 -1.25 1.82
N ALA A 70 0.55 -2.52 2.20
CA ALA A 70 0.67 -3.64 1.29
C ALA A 70 -0.57 -3.74 0.41
N ALA A 71 -0.42 -3.72 -0.91
CA ALA A 71 -1.50 -4.08 -1.82
C ALA A 71 -1.44 -5.57 -2.12
N VAL A 72 -2.57 -6.27 -2.01
CA VAL A 72 -2.72 -7.68 -2.42
C VAL A 72 -4.03 -7.88 -3.15
N ASN A 73 -4.13 -8.93 -3.96
CA ASN A 73 -5.36 -9.28 -4.65
C ASN A 73 -6.05 -10.49 -4.00
N PRO A 74 -7.27 -10.33 -3.41
CA PRO A 74 -8.00 -11.43 -2.77
C PRO A 74 -8.30 -12.62 -3.69
N TRP A 75 -8.38 -12.41 -5.01
CA TRP A 75 -8.56 -13.49 -5.98
C TRP A 75 -7.41 -14.49 -6.00
N PHE A 76 -6.24 -14.13 -5.48
CA PHE A 76 -5.08 -15.02 -5.35
C PHE A 76 -5.09 -15.86 -4.06
N GLN A 77 -6.13 -15.74 -3.23
CA GLN A 77 -6.39 -16.59 -2.08
C GLN A 77 -5.17 -16.68 -1.14
N GLU A 78 -4.66 -17.88 -0.87
CA GLU A 78 -3.53 -18.14 0.02
C GLU A 78 -2.30 -17.30 -0.34
N LYS A 79 -1.99 -17.13 -1.64
CA LYS A 79 -0.87 -16.30 -2.09
C LYS A 79 -1.03 -14.82 -1.72
N ALA A 80 -2.25 -14.34 -1.61
CA ALA A 80 -2.52 -12.97 -1.17
C ALA A 80 -2.23 -12.80 0.32
N VAL A 81 -2.54 -13.81 1.13
CA VAL A 81 -2.22 -13.85 2.57
C VAL A 81 -0.71 -13.91 2.76
N GLU A 82 -0.02 -14.82 2.07
CA GLU A 82 1.45 -14.93 2.12
C GLU A 82 2.15 -13.61 1.73
N GLU A 83 1.64 -12.94 0.69
CA GLU A 83 2.18 -11.64 0.27
C GLU A 83 1.92 -10.55 1.31
N LEU A 84 0.73 -10.51 1.92
CA LEU A 84 0.42 -9.57 2.99
C LEU A 84 1.36 -9.78 4.18
N GLU A 85 1.49 -11.02 4.67
CA GLU A 85 2.36 -11.34 5.81
C GLU A 85 3.81 -10.95 5.54
N ARG A 86 4.35 -11.31 4.37
CA ARG A 86 5.70 -10.91 3.96
C ARG A 86 5.87 -9.40 3.96
N SER A 87 4.92 -8.67 3.40
CA SER A 87 4.98 -7.21 3.33
C SER A 87 4.93 -6.57 4.71
N LEU A 88 4.11 -7.11 5.63
CA LEU A 88 4.05 -6.67 7.01
C LEU A 88 5.37 -6.97 7.76
N ASP A 89 5.93 -8.17 7.59
CA ASP A 89 7.23 -8.55 8.16
C ASP A 89 8.37 -7.64 7.67
N ALA A 90 8.28 -7.18 6.42
CA ALA A 90 9.26 -6.29 5.83
C ALA A 90 9.15 -4.82 6.28
N GLY A 91 8.05 -4.44 6.95
CA GLY A 91 7.85 -3.10 7.52
C GLY A 91 6.73 -2.27 6.90
N LEU A 92 5.91 -2.84 6.00
CA LEU A 92 4.63 -2.20 5.66
C LEU A 92 3.67 -2.32 6.86
N CYS A 93 2.84 -1.31 7.07
CA CYS A 93 2.11 -1.15 8.33
C CYS A 93 0.59 -1.34 8.20
N GLY A 94 0.12 -1.92 7.11
CA GLY A 94 -1.30 -2.16 6.87
C GLY A 94 -1.58 -2.72 5.48
N LEU A 95 -2.85 -2.96 5.20
CA LEU A 95 -3.35 -3.51 3.96
C LEU A 95 -4.01 -2.41 3.11
N LYS A 96 -3.93 -2.53 1.79
CA LYS A 96 -4.64 -1.74 0.80
C LYS A 96 -5.43 -2.67 -0.12
N LEU A 97 -6.74 -2.48 -0.15
CA LEU A 97 -7.63 -3.07 -1.13
C LEU A 97 -8.26 -2.00 -2.02
N ASN A 98 -8.48 -2.33 -3.28
CA ASN A 98 -9.26 -1.51 -4.20
C ASN A 98 -10.29 -2.39 -4.91
N SER A 99 -11.42 -2.55 -4.24
CA SER A 99 -12.48 -3.47 -4.67
C SER A 99 -13.02 -3.15 -6.06
N HIS A 100 -13.09 -1.88 -6.45
CA HIS A 100 -13.51 -1.47 -7.80
C HIS A 100 -12.47 -1.84 -8.86
N LEU A 101 -11.18 -1.58 -8.60
CA LEU A 101 -10.10 -1.93 -9.54
C LEU A 101 -9.91 -3.45 -9.65
N GLN A 102 -10.06 -4.16 -8.54
CA GLN A 102 -9.82 -5.59 -8.42
C GLN A 102 -11.09 -6.43 -8.68
N GLY A 103 -12.26 -5.80 -8.85
CA GLY A 103 -13.49 -6.43 -9.31
C GLY A 103 -14.20 -7.30 -8.27
N PHE A 104 -14.25 -6.89 -6.99
CA PHE A 104 -14.98 -7.60 -5.93
C PHE A 104 -15.77 -6.64 -5.03
N VAL A 105 -16.59 -7.17 -4.13
CA VAL A 105 -17.27 -6.40 -3.07
C VAL A 105 -16.58 -6.66 -1.74
N LEU A 106 -16.42 -5.63 -0.90
CA LEU A 106 -15.70 -5.76 0.38
C LEU A 106 -16.34 -6.76 1.35
N SER A 107 -17.64 -7.04 1.21
CA SER A 107 -18.35 -8.07 1.97
C SER A 107 -18.21 -9.49 1.42
N ASP A 108 -17.50 -9.67 0.29
CA ASP A 108 -17.33 -11.00 -0.29
C ASP A 108 -16.42 -11.86 0.61
N PRO A 109 -16.74 -13.16 0.78
CA PRO A 109 -15.94 -14.05 1.61
C PRO A 109 -14.47 -14.18 1.21
N ILE A 110 -14.12 -13.83 -0.04
CA ILE A 110 -12.73 -13.85 -0.54
C ILE A 110 -11.81 -12.89 0.24
N VAL A 111 -12.38 -11.87 0.89
CA VAL A 111 -11.64 -10.86 1.66
C VAL A 111 -11.41 -11.29 3.11
N HIS A 112 -12.21 -12.23 3.63
CA HIS A 112 -12.18 -12.62 5.04
C HIS A 112 -10.81 -13.08 5.55
N PRO A 113 -10.03 -13.90 4.81
CA PRO A 113 -8.69 -14.30 5.27
C PRO A 113 -7.78 -13.09 5.50
N LEU A 114 -7.80 -12.10 4.60
CA LEU A 114 -6.98 -10.90 4.72
C LEU A 114 -7.40 -10.03 5.91
N VAL A 115 -8.71 -9.90 6.15
CA VAL A 115 -9.24 -9.19 7.32
C VAL A 115 -8.82 -9.88 8.62
N ALA A 116 -8.87 -11.22 8.65
CA ALA A 116 -8.42 -12.00 9.80
C ALA A 116 -6.92 -11.78 10.05
N THR A 117 -6.08 -11.85 9.01
CA THR A 117 -4.64 -11.55 9.11
C THR A 117 -4.39 -10.13 9.64
N CYS A 118 -5.10 -9.12 9.15
CA CYS A 118 -4.99 -7.75 9.68
C CYS A 118 -5.34 -7.68 11.18
N GLY A 119 -6.39 -8.39 11.61
CA GLY A 119 -6.78 -8.48 13.02
C GLY A 119 -5.73 -9.16 13.90
N GLU A 120 -5.20 -10.30 13.46
CA GLU A 120 -4.15 -11.05 14.17
C GLU A 120 -2.85 -10.23 14.29
N ARG A 121 -2.49 -9.50 13.24
CA ARG A 121 -1.29 -8.65 13.18
C ARG A 121 -1.51 -7.28 13.81
N SER A 122 -2.74 -6.95 14.22
CA SER A 122 -3.14 -5.64 14.77
C SER A 122 -2.77 -4.47 13.85
N VAL A 123 -3.02 -4.62 12.54
CA VAL A 123 -2.74 -3.59 11.52
C VAL A 123 -4.03 -3.12 10.84
N PRO A 124 -4.09 -1.86 10.35
CA PRO A 124 -5.22 -1.34 9.59
C PRO A 124 -5.36 -2.00 8.20
N LEU A 125 -6.59 -1.94 7.68
CA LEU A 125 -7.01 -2.24 6.30
C LEU A 125 -7.59 -0.97 5.66
#